data_AF-T0MIC7-F1
#
_entry.id   AF-T0MIC7-F1
#
_cell.length_a   1.000
_cell.length_b   1.000
_cell.length_c   1.000
_cell.angle_alpha   90.00
_cell.angle_beta   90.00
_cell.angle_gamma   90.00
#
_symmetry.space_group_name_H-M   'P 1'
#
loop_
_entity.id
_entity.type
_entity.pdbx_description
1 polymer ?
#
loop_
_entity_poly.entity_id
_entity_poly.type
_entity_poly.pdbx_seq_one_letter_code
_entity_poly.pdbx_strand_id
1 'polypeptide(L)'
;MNNKQSSEYSSTPQHDNDHFDFVKNNINKTDTSTSNIFLEEQKKISISKIEEALEIRDKINKKINSADDEILNIEAHIQGILSAYKVFYTVGYKSKRLYFKHRHHPIMDDDFIIYHCKTLYDNNILVFEVKTDDGLFLCGDNKTVYTELKDLVNFPFAFGSLEEFFGMMYDETINLIKEKYDLGCRKMKLNMQ
;
A
#
# COMPACT_ATOMS: atom_id res chain seq x y z
N MET A 1 -21.39 113.18 -7.05
CA MET A 1 -22.57 112.80 -6.26
C MET A 1 -22.12 111.86 -5.16
N ASN A 2 -22.31 112.30 -3.90
CA ASN A 2 -22.65 111.59 -2.64
C ASN A 2 -21.96 110.24 -2.33
N ASN A 3 -21.57 109.86 -1.11
CA ASN A 3 -21.59 110.36 0.28
C ASN A 3 -20.71 109.33 1.05
N LYS A 4 -19.74 109.73 1.88
CA LYS A 4 -19.81 109.81 3.36
C LYS A 4 -20.27 108.55 4.15
N GLN A 5 -19.34 108.10 5.02
CA GLN A 5 -19.46 107.59 6.42
C GLN A 5 -20.21 106.25 6.64
N SER A 6 -19.88 105.36 7.58
CA SER A 6 -19.31 105.49 8.95
C SER A 6 -18.87 104.10 9.49
N SER A 7 -17.81 104.03 10.32
CA SER A 7 -17.75 103.52 11.73
C SER A 7 -17.53 101.99 11.86
N GLU A 8 -16.75 101.39 12.77
CA GLU A 8 -16.33 101.72 14.15
C GLU A 8 -15.06 100.92 14.59
N TYR A 9 -14.30 101.52 15.52
CA TYR A 9 -13.41 101.04 16.61
C TYR A 9 -13.64 99.57 17.14
N SER A 10 -12.75 98.82 17.82
CA SER A 10 -11.47 99.05 18.53
C SER A 10 -10.76 97.73 18.96
N SER A 11 -9.52 97.88 19.47
CA SER A 11 -8.83 97.14 20.58
C SER A 11 -8.02 95.86 20.32
N THR A 12 -6.69 95.99 20.46
CA THR A 12 -5.65 94.97 20.74
C THR A 12 -5.67 94.53 22.22
N PRO A 13 -5.10 93.36 22.61
CA PRO A 13 -3.69 93.33 23.05
C PRO A 13 -2.88 92.04 22.74
N GLN A 14 -1.56 92.19 22.76
CA GLN A 14 -0.51 91.15 22.69
C GLN A 14 -0.47 90.27 23.96
N HIS A 15 -0.07 89.00 23.86
CA HIS A 15 0.57 88.24 24.95
C HIS A 15 1.40 87.05 24.44
N ASP A 16 2.71 87.15 24.66
CA ASP A 16 3.72 86.16 25.12
C ASP A 16 3.64 84.69 24.64
N ASN A 17 4.58 84.34 23.76
CA ASN A 17 5.03 82.96 23.49
C ASN A 17 6.31 82.69 24.29
N ASP A 18 6.23 81.94 25.39
CA ASP A 18 7.39 81.28 26.02
C ASP A 18 6.93 80.17 26.97
N HIS A 19 6.36 79.07 26.46
CA HIS A 19 6.17 77.86 27.30
C HIS A 19 6.04 76.53 26.54
N PHE A 20 6.79 76.31 25.45
CA PHE A 20 6.61 75.09 24.65
C PHE A 20 7.87 74.29 24.30
N ASP A 21 8.87 74.22 25.19
CA ASP A 21 10.08 73.41 24.92
C ASP A 21 10.45 72.32 25.95
N PHE A 22 9.60 72.01 26.95
CA PHE A 22 9.99 71.04 27.99
C PHE A 22 9.31 69.66 27.94
N VAL A 23 8.30 69.43 27.10
CA VAL A 23 7.49 68.18 27.18
C VAL A 23 7.80 67.14 26.09
N LYS A 24 8.59 67.44 25.06
CA LYS A 24 8.75 66.55 23.90
C LYS A 24 9.82 65.45 23.99
N ASN A 25 10.67 65.41 25.01
CA ASN A 25 11.84 64.50 25.01
C ASN A 25 11.82 63.34 26.03
N ASN A 26 10.76 63.16 26.83
CA ASN A 26 10.72 62.09 27.85
C ASN A 26 9.60 61.05 27.71
N ILE A 27 8.76 61.12 26.67
CA ILE A 27 7.65 60.18 26.49
C ILE A 27 8.02 58.99 25.57
N ASN A 28 9.11 59.07 24.79
CA ASN A 28 9.45 58.07 23.77
C ASN A 28 10.51 57.01 24.17
N LYS A 29 10.95 56.96 25.44
CA LYS A 29 12.00 56.01 25.88
C LYS A 29 11.50 54.84 26.71
N THR A 30 10.35 54.98 27.39
CA THR A 30 9.80 53.92 28.25
C THR A 30 8.98 52.90 27.49
N ASP A 31 8.16 53.31 26.50
CA ASP A 31 7.28 52.41 25.74
C ASP A 31 8.03 51.45 24.81
N THR A 32 9.18 51.87 24.27
CA THR A 32 10.01 51.06 23.38
C THR A 32 10.76 49.96 24.13
N SER A 33 11.10 50.20 25.40
CA SER A 33 11.80 49.24 26.27
C SER A 33 10.87 48.09 26.67
N THR A 34 9.67 48.39 27.15
CA THR A 34 8.65 47.39 27.51
C THR A 34 8.15 46.61 26.29
N SER A 35 8.00 47.27 25.14
CA SER A 35 7.63 46.59 23.89
C SER A 35 8.72 45.60 23.41
N ASN A 36 10.00 45.95 23.53
CA ASN A 36 11.11 45.04 23.21
C ASN A 36 11.19 43.84 24.17
N ILE A 37 10.93 44.04 25.47
CA ILE A 37 10.91 42.95 26.47
C ILE A 37 9.78 41.95 26.15
N PHE A 38 8.58 42.44 25.82
CA PHE A 38 7.45 41.59 25.43
C PHE A 38 7.73 40.80 24.13
N LEU A 39 8.39 41.43 23.16
CA LEU A 39 8.82 40.78 21.91
C LEU A 39 9.87 39.69 22.14
N GLU A 40 10.81 39.91 23.06
CA GLU A 40 11.81 38.92 23.48
C GLU A 40 11.15 37.70 24.16
N GLU A 41 10.17 37.91 25.03
CA GLU A 41 9.40 36.82 25.66
C GLU A 41 8.59 36.01 24.63
N GLN A 42 7.90 36.68 23.70
CA GLN A 42 7.16 36.02 22.62
C GLN A 42 8.08 35.18 21.72
N LYS A 43 9.30 35.67 21.43
CA LYS A 43 10.32 34.91 20.71
C LYS A 43 10.75 33.67 21.47
N LYS A 44 11.03 33.77 22.77
CA LYS A 44 11.42 32.61 23.60
C LYS A 44 10.34 31.53 23.63
N ILE A 45 9.07 31.92 23.77
CA ILE A 45 7.94 30.98 23.74
C ILE A 45 7.84 30.30 22.36
N SER A 46 8.03 31.07 21.28
CA SER A 46 7.98 30.54 19.92
C SER A 46 9.14 29.56 19.64
N ILE A 47 10.35 29.89 20.10
CA ILE A 47 11.53 29.01 19.98
C ILE A 47 11.29 27.70 20.73
N SER A 48 10.80 27.76 21.97
CA SER A 48 10.49 26.56 22.77
C SER A 48 9.47 25.64 22.07
N LYS A 49 8.43 26.22 21.45
CA LYS A 49 7.45 25.45 20.66
C LYS A 49 8.07 24.81 19.41
N ILE A 50 9.01 25.50 18.76
CA ILE A 50 9.74 24.96 17.60
C ILE A 50 10.62 23.79 18.03
N GLU A 51 11.33 23.91 19.16
CA GLU A 51 12.16 22.83 19.71
C GLU A 51 11.33 21.58 20.02
N GLU A 52 10.17 21.74 20.66
CA GLU A 52 9.25 20.64 20.94
C GLU A 52 8.73 19.98 19.65
N ALA A 53 8.36 20.79 18.64
CA ALA A 53 7.93 20.28 17.34
C ALA A 53 9.04 19.52 16.60
N LEU A 54 10.30 19.97 16.71
CA LEU A 54 11.46 19.27 16.15
C LEU A 54 11.68 17.92 16.82
N GLU A 55 11.55 17.84 18.14
CA GLU A 55 11.71 16.58 18.88
C GLU A 55 10.60 15.58 18.53
N ILE A 56 9.35 16.05 18.38
CA ILE A 56 8.23 15.23 17.92
C ILE A 56 8.48 14.71 16.50
N ARG A 57 8.92 15.58 15.58
CA ARG A 57 9.24 15.20 14.20
C ARG A 57 10.30 14.11 14.16
N ASP A 58 11.35 14.23 14.96
CA ASP A 58 12.42 13.24 15.00
C ASP A 58 11.93 11.88 15.55
N LYS A 59 11.03 11.89 16.54
CA LYS A 59 10.35 10.68 17.03
C LYS A 59 9.47 10.04 15.95
N ILE A 60 8.75 10.84 15.17
CA ILE A 60 7.93 10.35 14.05
C ILE A 60 8.82 9.74 12.96
N ASN A 61 9.91 10.41 12.58
CA ASN A 61 10.82 9.90 11.56
C ASN A 61 11.45 8.56 11.94
N LYS A 62 11.82 8.37 13.22
CA LYS A 62 12.30 7.07 13.70
C LYS A 62 11.25 5.97 13.55
N LYS A 63 9.98 6.28 13.81
CA LYS A 63 8.88 5.32 13.64
C LYS A 63 8.62 5.01 12.16
N ILE A 64 8.70 6.00 11.29
CA ILE A 64 8.56 5.80 9.83
C ILE A 64 9.65 4.84 9.34
N ASN A 65 10.91 5.12 9.66
CA ASN A 65 12.01 4.26 9.24
C ASN A 65 11.86 2.81 9.75
N SER A 66 11.45 2.65 11.01
CA SER A 66 11.17 1.31 11.58
C SER A 66 10.03 0.60 10.84
N ALA A 67 8.98 1.32 10.45
CA ALA A 67 7.88 0.76 9.69
C ALA A 67 8.29 0.41 8.24
N ASP A 68 9.14 1.21 7.62
CA ASP A 68 9.68 0.95 6.29
C ASP A 68 10.53 -0.34 6.28
N ASP A 69 11.36 -0.55 7.30
CA ASP A 69 12.15 -1.78 7.46
C ASP A 69 11.25 -3.01 7.65
N GLU A 70 10.16 -2.89 8.43
CA GLU A 70 9.18 -3.95 8.61
C GLU A 70 8.43 -4.27 7.31
N ILE A 71 8.03 -3.26 6.54
CA ILE A 71 7.39 -3.42 5.24
C ILE A 71 8.32 -4.17 4.29
N LEU A 72 9.59 -3.76 4.20
CA LEU A 72 10.56 -4.38 3.31
C LEU A 72 10.80 -5.86 3.65
N ASN A 73 10.80 -6.20 4.94
CA ASN A 73 10.90 -7.58 5.40
C ASN A 73 9.62 -8.40 5.09
N ILE A 74 8.44 -7.80 5.22
CA ILE A 74 7.16 -8.43 4.84
C ILE A 74 7.13 -8.68 3.33
N GLU A 75 7.53 -7.70 2.52
CA GLU A 75 7.62 -7.82 1.07
C GLU A 75 8.57 -8.94 0.65
N ALA A 76 9.75 -9.04 1.28
CA ALA A 76 10.69 -10.13 1.04
C ALA A 76 10.08 -11.51 1.37
N HIS A 77 9.36 -11.63 2.49
CA HIS A 77 8.65 -12.87 2.83
C HIS A 77 7.52 -13.19 1.84
N ILE A 78 6.71 -12.19 1.44
CA ILE A 78 5.66 -12.38 0.43
C ILE A 78 6.26 -12.82 -0.89
N GLN A 79 7.36 -12.22 -1.34
CA GLN A 79 8.06 -12.64 -2.56
C GLN A 79 8.65 -14.05 -2.43
N GLY A 80 9.18 -14.41 -1.26
CA GLY A 80 9.61 -15.78 -0.96
C GLY A 80 8.45 -16.79 -1.08
N ILE A 81 7.29 -16.46 -0.53
CA ILE A 81 6.08 -17.30 -0.61
C ILE A 81 5.57 -17.39 -2.05
N LEU A 82 5.40 -16.25 -2.74
CA LEU A 82 4.90 -16.22 -4.12
C LEU A 82 5.84 -16.93 -5.09
N SER A 83 7.16 -16.82 -4.88
CA SER A 83 8.15 -17.53 -5.69
C SER A 83 8.14 -19.05 -5.46
N ALA A 84 7.61 -19.52 -4.33
CA ALA A 84 7.35 -20.93 -4.05
C ALA A 84 6.08 -21.47 -4.77
N TYR A 85 5.13 -20.61 -5.13
CA TYR A 85 3.91 -20.97 -5.87
C TYR A 85 3.97 -20.51 -7.33
N LYS A 86 4.93 -21.02 -8.10
CA LYS A 86 5.03 -20.76 -9.56
C LYS A 86 4.14 -21.72 -10.37
N VAL A 87 2.82 -21.66 -10.15
CA VAL A 87 1.90 -22.42 -11.00
C VAL A 87 1.43 -21.55 -12.16
N PHE A 88 1.61 -22.07 -13.38
CA PHE A 88 1.07 -21.46 -14.59
C PHE A 88 -0.19 -22.21 -15.01
N TYR A 89 -1.34 -21.55 -14.87
CA TYR A 89 -2.59 -22.11 -15.39
C TYR A 89 -2.63 -21.98 -16.91
N THR A 90 -2.60 -23.11 -17.58
CA THR A 90 -2.74 -23.18 -19.03
C THR A 90 -4.09 -23.80 -19.35
N VAL A 91 -4.79 -23.28 -20.36
CA VAL A 91 -6.06 -23.86 -20.83
C VAL A 91 -5.74 -25.14 -21.61
N GLY A 92 -6.49 -26.20 -21.34
CA GLY A 92 -6.27 -27.49 -21.99
C GLY A 92 -5.09 -28.29 -21.43
N TYR A 93 -4.60 -27.94 -20.23
CA TYR A 93 -3.68 -28.81 -19.49
C TYR A 93 -4.36 -30.16 -19.26
N LYS A 94 -3.60 -31.25 -19.39
CA LYS A 94 -4.09 -32.61 -19.15
C LYS A 94 -3.03 -33.39 -18.42
N SER A 95 -3.44 -34.09 -17.37
CA SER A 95 -2.59 -35.07 -16.68
C SER A 95 -3.41 -36.28 -16.27
N LYS A 96 -2.72 -37.36 -15.92
CA LYS A 96 -3.32 -38.57 -15.36
C LYS A 96 -2.58 -38.89 -14.07
N ARG A 97 -3.32 -39.30 -13.05
CA ARG A 97 -2.74 -39.71 -11.77
C ARG A 97 -3.37 -41.00 -11.29
N LEU A 98 -2.53 -41.98 -10.97
CA LEU A 98 -2.93 -43.16 -10.22
C LEU A 98 -3.00 -42.78 -8.74
N TYR A 99 -4.18 -42.91 -8.13
CA TYR A 99 -4.40 -42.61 -6.71
C TYR A 99 -5.50 -43.48 -6.13
N PHE A 100 -5.70 -43.41 -4.81
CA PHE A 100 -6.71 -44.22 -4.12
C PHE A 100 -8.12 -44.00 -4.68
N LYS A 101 -8.90 -45.09 -4.75
CA LYS A 101 -10.32 -45.06 -5.10
C LYS A 101 -11.13 -44.19 -4.13
N HIS A 102 -12.17 -43.56 -4.66
CA HIS A 102 -13.13 -42.81 -3.86
C HIS A 102 -14.06 -43.73 -3.08
N ARG A 103 -14.70 -43.20 -2.02
CA ARG A 103 -15.47 -43.98 -1.04
C ARG A 103 -16.60 -44.82 -1.65
N HIS A 104 -17.21 -44.31 -2.72
CA HIS A 104 -18.37 -44.90 -3.37
C HIS A 104 -18.01 -45.74 -4.61
N HIS A 105 -16.75 -46.16 -4.75
CA HIS A 105 -16.33 -46.95 -5.91
C HIS A 105 -17.10 -48.29 -5.96
N PRO A 106 -17.67 -48.68 -7.12
CA PRO A 106 -18.58 -49.82 -7.22
C PRO A 106 -17.89 -51.18 -7.10
N ILE A 107 -16.58 -51.24 -7.33
CA ILE A 107 -15.77 -52.47 -7.30
C ILE A 107 -14.74 -52.37 -6.17
N MET A 108 -14.64 -53.42 -5.35
CA MET A 108 -13.74 -53.50 -4.17
C MET A 108 -12.43 -54.25 -4.49
N ASP A 109 -11.99 -54.18 -5.75
CA ASP A 109 -10.69 -54.66 -6.24
C ASP A 109 -9.55 -53.67 -5.89
N ASP A 110 -8.40 -53.75 -6.58
CA ASP A 110 -7.19 -52.92 -6.37
C ASP A 110 -7.50 -51.52 -5.84
N ASP A 111 -6.88 -51.06 -4.76
CA ASP A 111 -7.27 -49.81 -4.07
C ASP A 111 -7.08 -48.52 -4.90
N PHE A 112 -6.60 -48.61 -6.14
CA PHE A 112 -6.20 -47.49 -6.98
C PHE A 112 -7.05 -47.34 -8.25
N ILE A 113 -7.23 -46.10 -8.69
CA ILE A 113 -7.88 -45.73 -9.95
C ILE A 113 -7.13 -44.57 -10.62
N ILE A 114 -7.27 -44.46 -11.93
CA ILE A 114 -6.72 -43.35 -12.69
C ILE A 114 -7.70 -42.17 -12.66
N TYR A 115 -7.20 -41.04 -12.19
CA TYR A 115 -7.85 -39.73 -12.29
C TYR A 115 -7.27 -39.00 -13.50
N HIS A 116 -8.14 -38.59 -14.42
CA HIS A 116 -7.85 -37.74 -15.56
C HIS A 116 -8.16 -36.30 -15.16
N CYS A 117 -7.12 -35.49 -15.09
CA CYS A 117 -7.21 -34.10 -14.66
C CYS A 117 -7.11 -33.20 -15.90
N LYS A 118 -7.99 -32.21 -16.02
CA LYS A 118 -7.92 -31.22 -17.10
C LYS A 118 -8.24 -29.82 -16.62
N THR A 119 -7.68 -28.83 -17.28
CA THR A 119 -8.11 -27.44 -17.17
C THR A 119 -8.84 -27.03 -18.45
N LEU A 120 -9.92 -26.28 -18.28
CA LEU A 120 -10.78 -25.80 -19.35
C LEU A 120 -10.99 -24.30 -19.18
N TYR A 121 -11.39 -23.64 -20.26
CA TYR A 121 -11.85 -22.26 -20.23
C TYR A 121 -13.31 -22.27 -20.63
N ASP A 122 -14.19 -21.92 -19.68
CA ASP A 122 -15.63 -21.88 -19.88
C ASP A 122 -16.17 -20.59 -19.29
N ASN A 123 -17.08 -19.90 -19.98
CA ASN A 123 -17.71 -18.66 -19.49
C ASN A 123 -16.74 -17.62 -18.87
N ASN A 124 -15.59 -17.42 -19.52
CA ASN A 124 -14.50 -16.53 -19.07
C ASN A 124 -13.83 -16.91 -17.74
N ILE A 125 -14.07 -18.12 -17.23
CA ILE A 125 -13.43 -18.65 -16.02
C ILE A 125 -12.57 -19.87 -16.34
N LEU A 126 -11.49 -20.04 -15.58
CA LEU A 126 -10.71 -21.26 -15.60
C LEU A 126 -11.44 -22.33 -14.79
N VAL A 127 -11.72 -23.46 -15.42
CA VAL A 127 -12.43 -24.59 -14.83
C VAL A 127 -11.50 -25.78 -14.72
N PHE A 128 -11.61 -26.52 -13.63
CA PHE A 128 -10.89 -27.76 -13.37
C PHE A 128 -11.85 -28.93 -13.52
N GLU A 129 -11.44 -29.94 -14.28
CA GLU A 129 -12.18 -31.18 -14.50
C GLU A 129 -11.35 -32.34 -13.93
N VAL A 130 -12.00 -33.19 -13.13
CA VAL A 130 -11.44 -34.47 -12.69
C VAL A 130 -12.41 -35.57 -13.08
N LYS A 131 -11.93 -36.54 -13.84
CA LYS A 131 -12.72 -37.71 -14.26
C LYS A 131 -11.98 -38.99 -13.93
N THR A 132 -12.67 -40.00 -13.43
CA THR A 132 -12.09 -41.34 -13.24
C THR A 132 -12.56 -42.32 -14.32
N ASP A 133 -11.89 -43.46 -14.42
CA ASP A 133 -12.25 -44.51 -15.39
C ASP A 133 -13.62 -45.16 -15.12
N ASP A 134 -14.10 -45.15 -13.87
CA ASP A 134 -15.41 -45.68 -13.46
C ASP A 134 -16.56 -44.67 -13.61
N GLY A 135 -16.25 -43.43 -14.02
CA GLY A 135 -17.25 -42.43 -14.38
C GLY A 135 -17.52 -41.35 -13.34
N LEU A 136 -16.82 -41.32 -12.20
CA LEU A 136 -16.83 -40.14 -11.32
C LEU A 136 -16.39 -38.91 -12.14
N PHE A 137 -17.09 -37.80 -11.95
CA PHE A 137 -16.84 -36.55 -12.64
C PHE A 137 -17.02 -35.38 -11.68
N LEU A 138 -15.98 -34.55 -11.56
CA LEU A 138 -15.98 -33.30 -10.82
C LEU A 138 -15.61 -32.18 -11.79
N CYS A 139 -16.31 -31.05 -11.69
CA CYS A 139 -16.08 -29.91 -12.56
C CYS A 139 -16.44 -28.61 -11.83
N GLY A 140 -15.54 -27.63 -11.84
CA GLY A 140 -15.79 -26.35 -11.18
C GLY A 140 -14.54 -25.49 -11.05
N ASP A 141 -14.62 -24.47 -10.20
CA ASP A 141 -13.43 -23.71 -9.81
C ASP A 141 -12.46 -24.58 -8.98
N ASN A 142 -11.24 -24.08 -8.82
CA ASN A 142 -10.17 -24.76 -8.11
C ASN A 142 -10.55 -25.22 -6.70
N LYS A 143 -11.20 -24.34 -5.93
CA LYS A 143 -11.51 -24.57 -4.52
C LYS A 143 -12.62 -25.61 -4.41
N THR A 144 -13.67 -25.47 -5.22
CA THR A 144 -14.80 -26.40 -5.26
C THR A 144 -14.32 -27.82 -5.58
N VAL A 145 -13.54 -27.98 -6.66
CA VAL A 145 -13.04 -29.30 -7.08
C VAL A 145 -12.07 -29.88 -6.05
N TYR A 146 -11.19 -29.07 -5.44
CA TYR A 146 -10.29 -29.56 -4.38
C TYR A 146 -11.04 -30.08 -3.16
N THR A 147 -12.03 -29.32 -2.68
CA THR A 147 -12.83 -29.71 -1.52
C THR A 147 -13.59 -31.00 -1.80
N GLU A 148 -14.30 -31.08 -2.93
CA GLU A 148 -15.04 -32.29 -3.30
C GLU A 148 -14.11 -33.51 -3.45
N LEU A 149 -12.99 -33.35 -4.16
CA LEU A 149 -12.02 -34.42 -4.35
C LEU A 149 -11.47 -34.92 -3.01
N LYS A 150 -11.09 -34.01 -2.12
CA LYS A 150 -10.57 -34.33 -0.78
C LYS A 150 -11.57 -35.10 0.07
N ASP A 151 -12.85 -34.73 0.01
CA ASP A 151 -13.91 -35.37 0.79
C ASP A 151 -14.31 -36.74 0.23
N LEU A 152 -14.09 -36.96 -1.08
CA LEU A 152 -14.43 -38.20 -1.78
C LEU A 152 -13.48 -39.37 -1.51
N VAL A 153 -12.24 -39.14 -1.07
CA VAL A 153 -11.25 -40.23 -0.94
C VAL A 153 -11.34 -40.91 0.43
N ASN A 154 -11.16 -42.24 0.44
CA ASN A 154 -11.21 -43.07 1.66
C ASN A 154 -9.99 -42.85 2.59
N PHE A 155 -8.87 -42.38 2.04
CA PHE A 155 -7.62 -42.19 2.75
C PHE A 155 -7.34 -40.69 2.95
N PRO A 156 -6.55 -40.29 3.98
CA PRO A 156 -6.07 -38.92 4.08
C PRO A 156 -5.52 -38.43 2.74
N PHE A 157 -6.15 -37.39 2.20
CA PHE A 157 -5.72 -36.82 0.93
C PHE A 157 -4.32 -36.24 1.10
N ALA A 158 -3.35 -36.84 0.41
CA ALA A 158 -1.94 -36.57 0.62
C ALA A 158 -1.48 -35.22 0.02
N PHE A 159 -2.31 -34.59 -0.80
CA PHE A 159 -1.96 -33.40 -1.55
C PHE A 159 -2.47 -32.13 -0.84
N GLY A 160 -1.58 -31.15 -0.69
CA GLY A 160 -1.87 -29.86 -0.08
C GLY A 160 -2.73 -28.95 -0.96
N SER A 161 -2.75 -29.18 -2.27
CA SER A 161 -3.54 -28.39 -3.22
C SER A 161 -3.99 -29.18 -4.45
N LEU A 162 -4.87 -28.58 -5.26
CA LEU A 162 -5.34 -29.20 -6.50
C LEU A 162 -4.24 -29.21 -7.56
N GLU A 163 -3.39 -28.18 -7.61
CA GLU A 163 -2.26 -28.06 -8.54
C GLU A 163 -1.23 -29.17 -8.29
N GLU A 164 -1.00 -29.51 -7.02
CA GLU A 164 -0.14 -30.62 -6.64
C GLU A 164 -0.73 -31.94 -7.12
N PHE A 165 -2.03 -32.16 -6.89
CA PHE A 165 -2.74 -33.33 -7.44
C PHE A 165 -2.70 -33.35 -8.98
N PHE A 166 -2.81 -32.22 -9.65
CA PHE A 166 -2.74 -32.13 -11.10
C PHE A 166 -1.30 -32.32 -11.62
N GLY A 167 -0.29 -32.18 -10.76
CA GLY A 167 1.12 -32.26 -11.13
C GLY A 167 1.64 -30.97 -11.78
N MET A 168 0.95 -29.85 -11.56
CA MET A 168 1.30 -28.54 -12.12
C MET A 168 2.39 -27.82 -11.31
N MET A 169 2.67 -28.31 -10.10
CA MET A 169 3.73 -27.78 -9.23
C MET A 169 5.10 -28.44 -9.47
N TYR A 170 5.19 -29.48 -10.29
CA TYR A 170 6.46 -30.14 -10.57
C TYR A 170 7.34 -29.26 -11.46
N ASP A 171 8.63 -29.16 -11.14
CA ASP A 171 9.59 -28.33 -11.86
C ASP A 171 9.64 -28.67 -13.35
N GLU A 172 9.53 -29.94 -13.71
CA GLU A 172 9.47 -30.40 -15.10
C GLU A 172 8.25 -29.82 -15.82
N THR A 173 7.07 -29.86 -15.20
CA THR A 173 5.84 -29.29 -15.75
C THR A 173 5.98 -27.77 -15.90
N ILE A 174 6.48 -27.09 -14.87
CA ILE A 174 6.65 -25.64 -14.86
C ILE A 174 7.63 -25.22 -15.96
N ASN A 175 8.77 -25.90 -16.08
CA ASN A 175 9.78 -25.58 -17.09
C ASN A 175 9.26 -25.85 -18.50
N LEU A 176 8.52 -26.94 -18.71
CA LEU A 176 7.88 -27.24 -19.99
C LEU A 176 6.86 -26.15 -20.39
N ILE A 177 6.06 -25.67 -19.43
CA ILE A 177 5.11 -24.58 -19.68
C ILE A 177 5.89 -23.29 -20.01
N LYS A 178 6.93 -22.96 -19.26
CA LYS A 178 7.74 -21.76 -19.52
C LYS A 178 8.39 -21.80 -20.91
N GLU A 179 8.94 -22.94 -21.31
CA GLU A 179 9.54 -23.12 -22.63
C GLU A 179 8.49 -22.96 -23.74
N LYS A 180 7.34 -23.64 -23.59
CA LYS A 180 6.27 -23.64 -24.59
C LYS A 180 5.69 -22.24 -24.83
N TYR A 181 5.60 -21.42 -23.79
CA TYR A 181 4.97 -20.09 -23.85
C TYR A 181 5.98 -18.93 -23.79
N ASP A 182 7.29 -19.21 -23.90
CA ASP A 182 8.37 -18.21 -23.79
C ASP A 182 8.25 -17.33 -22.53
N LEU A 183 7.88 -17.93 -21.39
CA LEU A 183 7.66 -17.24 -20.11
C LEU A 183 8.96 -17.08 -19.29
N GLY A 184 10.11 -17.22 -19.95
CA GLY A 184 11.43 -16.99 -19.36
C GLY A 184 11.92 -15.57 -19.65
N CYS A 185 12.64 -14.96 -18.70
CA CYS A 185 13.35 -13.71 -18.96
C CYS A 185 14.26 -13.91 -20.19
N ARG A 186 13.97 -13.21 -21.28
CA ARG A 186 14.90 -13.07 -22.40
C ARG A 186 16.23 -12.64 -21.79
N LYS A 187 17.23 -13.53 -21.77
CA LYS A 187 18.61 -13.10 -21.60
C LYS A 187 18.89 -12.24 -22.84
N MET A 188 18.70 -10.92 -22.71
CA MET A 188 19.27 -9.98 -23.66
C MET A 188 20.75 -10.28 -23.65
N LYS A 189 21.22 -11.00 -24.68
CA LYS A 189 22.63 -11.04 -25.02
C LYS A 189 22.96 -9.61 -25.41
N LEU A 190 23.44 -8.83 -24.44
CA LEU A 190 24.21 -7.63 -24.71
C LEU A 190 25.45 -8.12 -25.46
N ASN A 191 25.37 -8.11 -26.79
CA ASN A 191 26.55 -8.13 -27.63
C ASN A 191 27.28 -6.82 -27.37
N MET A 192 28.23 -6.84 -26.42
CA MET A 192 29.28 -5.82 -26.38
C MET A 192 30.20 -6.12 -27.56
N GLN A 193 30.02 -5.35 -28.63
CA GLN A 193 31.06 -5.11 -29.64
C GLN A 193 32.01 -4.02 -29.13
#